data_AF-A0A9D7K9I4-F1
#
_entry.id   AF-A0A9D7K9I4-F1
#
_cell.length_a   1.000
_cell.length_b   1.000
_cell.length_c   1.000
_cell.angle_alpha   90.00
_cell.angle_beta   90.00
_cell.angle_gamma   90.00
#
_symmetry.space_group_name_H-M   'P 1'
#
loop_
_entity.id
_entity.type
_entity.pdbx_description
1 polymer ?
#
loop_
_entity_poly.entity_id
_entity_poly.type
_entity_poly.pdbx_seq_one_letter_code
_entity_poly.pdbx_strand_id
1 'polypeptide(L)'
;MKTLFIFLVTVSVFNSCGLFETSDQIVCPYEVKYGSHNPLIPAIIYPQNLYYNVGDTIHISAKFKDSVYDVSTDKTFLLKKFPFDPGVKLWRFENDSTWENGLLVNDIIMDTLYYQRLDKNDDYVGVLYVDFVEKENKYFFEMDIVIKKKAGIFFSLKIMFTDIRVTIMMKKLNHILSKVNVI
;
A
#
# COMPACT_ATOMS: atom_id res chain seq x y z
N MET A 1 35.90 49.15 21.21
CA MET A 1 36.55 48.03 20.50
C MET A 1 35.86 46.68 20.69
N LYS A 2 35.38 46.31 21.89
CA LYS A 2 34.70 45.01 22.12
C LYS A 2 33.37 44.84 21.37
N THR A 3 32.60 45.92 21.19
CA THR A 3 31.31 45.89 20.48
C THR A 3 31.43 45.75 18.96
N LEU A 4 32.51 46.27 18.36
CA LEU A 4 32.76 46.15 16.92
C LEU A 4 33.12 44.70 16.52
N PHE A 5 33.82 43.99 17.41
CA PHE A 5 34.22 42.61 17.20
C PHE A 5 33.03 41.64 17.22
N ILE A 6 32.06 41.89 18.11
CA ILE A 6 30.83 41.09 18.21
C ILE A 6 29.98 41.24 16.94
N PHE A 7 29.90 42.45 16.39
CA PHE A 7 29.13 42.73 15.18
C PHE A 7 29.72 42.02 13.93
N LEU A 8 31.04 42.02 13.80
CA LEU A 8 31.76 41.34 12.71
C LEU A 8 31.60 39.82 12.76
N VAL A 9 31.62 39.22 13.96
CA VAL A 9 31.38 37.79 14.13
C VAL A 9 29.93 37.44 13.77
N THR A 10 28.93 38.21 14.21
CA THR A 10 27.53 37.93 13.85
C THR A 10 27.25 38.04 12.35
N VAL A 11 27.83 39.01 11.64
CA VAL A 11 27.63 39.15 10.18
C VAL A 11 28.27 38.00 9.40
N SER A 12 29.33 37.38 9.92
CA SER A 12 29.97 36.22 9.27
C SER A 12 29.16 34.92 9.41
N VAL A 13 28.41 34.72 10.51
CA VAL A 13 27.59 33.51 10.72
C VAL A 13 26.28 33.54 9.93
N PHE A 14 25.72 34.72 9.66
CA PHE A 14 24.51 34.87 8.83
C PHE A 14 24.76 34.77 7.32
N ASN A 15 26.00 34.93 6.84
CA ASN A 15 26.35 34.79 5.42
C ASN A 15 26.79 33.37 5.01
N SER A 16 26.86 32.42 5.95
CA SER A 16 27.12 31.01 5.65
C SER A 16 25.89 30.22 5.16
N CYS A 17 24.73 30.87 5.01
CA CYS A 17 23.57 30.30 4.30
C CYS A 17 23.80 30.31 2.78
N GLY A 18 24.73 29.47 2.32
CA GLY A 18 25.06 29.32 0.90
C GLY A 18 25.93 28.12 0.55
N LEU A 19 26.37 27.33 1.54
CA LEU A 19 27.18 26.13 1.35
C LEU A 19 26.38 24.83 1.50
N PHE A 20 25.11 24.85 1.10
CA PHE A 20 24.53 23.63 0.56
C PHE A 20 24.81 23.71 -0.93
N GLU A 21 25.94 23.13 -1.35
CA GLU A 21 26.06 22.63 -2.71
C GLU A 21 24.73 21.94 -3.02
N THR A 22 24.01 22.47 -4.01
CA THR A 22 22.92 21.72 -4.62
C THR A 22 23.58 20.47 -5.15
N SER A 23 23.60 19.40 -4.35
CA SER A 23 24.06 18.08 -4.80
C SER A 23 23.36 17.89 -6.12
N ASP A 24 24.12 17.76 -7.21
CA ASP A 24 23.60 17.60 -8.56
C ASP A 24 22.36 16.71 -8.45
N GLN A 25 21.17 17.30 -8.65
CA GLN A 25 19.93 16.55 -8.49
C GLN A 25 20.07 15.39 -9.45
N ILE A 26 20.24 14.18 -8.90
CA ILE A 26 20.34 12.96 -9.70
C ILE A 26 18.95 12.83 -10.32
N VAL A 27 18.79 13.40 -11.52
CA VAL A 27 17.56 13.29 -12.29
C VAL A 27 17.40 11.80 -12.55
N CYS A 28 16.41 11.19 -11.92
CA CYS A 28 16.13 9.78 -12.13
C CYS A 28 15.81 9.60 -13.62
N PRO A 29 16.56 8.78 -14.38
CA PRO A 29 16.34 8.63 -15.82
C PRO A 29 15.00 7.93 -16.15
N TYR A 30 14.27 7.53 -15.11
CA TYR A 30 12.96 6.90 -15.19
C TYR A 30 11.87 7.77 -14.56
N GLU A 31 12.15 9.04 -14.28
CA GLU A 31 11.16 9.97 -13.75
C GLU A 31 9.98 10.10 -14.71
N VAL A 32 8.78 9.84 -14.19
CA VAL A 32 7.54 9.95 -14.96
C VAL A 32 7.15 11.42 -14.99
N LYS A 33 7.02 12.01 -16.19
CA LYS A 33 6.72 13.45 -16.35
C LYS A 33 5.47 13.91 -15.58
N TYR A 34 4.49 13.02 -15.43
CA TYR A 34 3.30 13.21 -14.61
C TYR A 34 2.90 11.86 -13.97
N GLY A 35 2.64 11.86 -12.65
CA GLY A 35 2.20 10.68 -11.91
C GLY A 35 3.32 9.94 -11.19
N SER A 36 3.06 8.69 -10.80
CA SER A 36 4.01 7.79 -10.15
C SER A 36 4.29 6.60 -11.06
N HIS A 37 5.32 5.80 -10.75
CA HIS A 37 5.40 4.47 -11.38
C HIS A 37 4.13 3.66 -11.06
N ASN A 38 3.82 2.63 -11.82
CA ASN A 38 2.67 1.76 -11.63
C ASN A 38 3.10 0.31 -11.93
N PRO A 39 3.91 -0.29 -11.04
CA PRO A 39 4.31 -1.68 -11.17
C PRO A 39 3.09 -2.61 -11.14
N LEU A 40 3.00 -3.49 -12.14
CA LEU A 40 1.95 -4.48 -12.27
C LEU A 40 2.32 -5.73 -11.47
N ILE A 41 1.72 -5.87 -10.28
CA ILE A 41 1.94 -7.02 -9.41
C ILE A 41 0.74 -7.97 -9.50
N PRO A 42 0.95 -9.24 -9.88
CA PRO A 42 -0.13 -10.22 -9.92
C PRO A 42 -0.54 -10.63 -8.50
N ALA A 43 -1.84 -10.55 -8.23
CA ALA A 43 -2.46 -11.05 -7.02
C ALA A 43 -3.68 -11.91 -7.37
N ILE A 44 -3.88 -12.98 -6.62
CA ILE A 44 -4.99 -13.92 -6.74
C ILE A 44 -5.83 -13.82 -5.47
N ILE A 45 -7.15 -13.77 -5.65
CA ILE A 45 -8.13 -13.81 -4.57
C ILE A 45 -9.14 -14.89 -4.95
N TYR A 46 -9.38 -15.86 -4.06
CA TYR A 46 -10.27 -16.99 -4.31
C TYR A 46 -10.92 -17.51 -3.01
N PRO A 47 -12.19 -17.93 -3.03
CA PRO A 47 -13.15 -17.78 -4.13
C PRO A 47 -13.59 -16.32 -4.28
N GLN A 48 -14.14 -15.95 -5.44
CA GLN A 48 -14.62 -14.59 -5.72
C GLN A 48 -16.15 -14.54 -5.69
N ASN A 49 -16.69 -14.49 -4.48
CA ASN A 49 -18.12 -14.30 -4.25
C ASN A 49 -18.40 -12.89 -3.74
N LEU A 50 -19.60 -12.38 -3.99
CA LEU A 50 -20.05 -11.14 -3.35
C LEU A 50 -20.45 -11.41 -1.89
N TYR A 51 -21.07 -12.58 -1.64
CA TYR A 51 -21.57 -12.99 -0.34
C TYR A 51 -20.93 -14.30 0.10
N TYR A 52 -20.60 -14.38 1.39
CA TYR A 52 -19.98 -15.53 2.01
C TYR A 52 -20.77 -15.97 3.25
N ASN A 53 -20.71 -17.26 3.52
CA ASN A 53 -21.25 -17.87 4.73
C ASN A 53 -20.18 -17.95 5.83
N VAL A 54 -20.64 -18.12 7.06
CA VAL A 54 -19.74 -18.38 8.19
C VAL A 54 -18.97 -19.68 7.93
N GLY A 55 -17.65 -19.64 8.10
CA GLY A 55 -16.74 -20.74 7.83
C GLY A 55 -16.14 -20.74 6.42
N ASP A 56 -16.68 -19.96 5.48
CA ASP A 56 -16.03 -19.77 4.19
C ASP A 56 -14.66 -19.13 4.40
N THR A 57 -13.70 -19.49 3.54
CA THR A 57 -12.33 -18.95 3.61
C THR A 57 -11.99 -18.27 2.29
N ILE A 58 -11.54 -17.03 2.37
CA ILE A 58 -11.00 -16.26 1.24
C ILE A 58 -9.48 -16.35 1.30
N HIS A 59 -8.89 -16.98 0.30
CA HIS A 59 -7.45 -17.04 0.11
C HIS A 59 -6.97 -15.88 -0.76
N ILE A 60 -5.91 -15.21 -0.32
CA ILE A 60 -5.25 -14.12 -1.04
C ILE A 60 -3.77 -14.49 -1.18
N SER A 61 -3.26 -14.41 -2.41
CA SER A 61 -1.88 -14.76 -2.73
C SER A 61 -1.29 -13.79 -3.74
N ALA A 62 -0.09 -13.30 -3.51
CA ALA A 62 0.71 -12.55 -4.47
C ALA A 62 2.10 -13.17 -4.54
N LYS A 63 2.42 -13.74 -5.71
CA LYS A 63 3.68 -14.44 -5.98
C LYS A 63 4.21 -13.99 -7.33
N PHE A 64 5.34 -13.30 -7.33
CA PHE A 64 5.90 -12.72 -8.55
C PHE A 64 7.42 -12.67 -8.51
N LYS A 65 8.04 -12.57 -9.69
CA LYS A 65 9.50 -12.41 -9.81
C LYS A 65 9.91 -11.00 -9.38
N ASP A 66 11.14 -10.85 -8.91
CA ASP A 66 11.76 -9.55 -8.65
C ASP A 66 11.81 -8.61 -9.87
N SER A 67 11.64 -9.16 -11.07
CA SER A 67 11.45 -8.42 -12.32
C SER A 67 9.97 -8.05 -12.52
N VAL A 68 9.64 -6.76 -12.39
CA VAL A 68 8.26 -6.24 -12.44
C VAL A 68 8.09 -5.21 -13.55
N TYR A 69 7.05 -5.40 -14.36
CA TYR A 69 6.68 -4.46 -15.41
C TYR A 69 5.98 -3.24 -14.81
N ASP A 70 6.40 -2.05 -15.22
CA ASP A 70 5.82 -0.77 -14.84
C ASP A 70 5.08 -0.15 -16.03
N VAL A 71 3.77 -0.01 -15.87
CA VAL A 71 2.86 0.51 -16.89
C VAL A 71 3.13 2.00 -17.18
N SER A 72 3.63 2.75 -16.20
CA SER A 72 3.88 4.20 -16.37
C SER A 72 5.05 4.49 -17.29
N THR A 73 6.05 3.61 -17.32
CA THR A 73 7.28 3.83 -18.08
C THR A 73 7.43 2.88 -19.27
N ASP A 74 6.54 1.88 -19.40
CA ASP A 74 6.66 0.76 -20.36
C ASP A 74 8.00 0.03 -20.24
N LYS A 75 8.48 -0.14 -19.00
CA LYS A 75 9.76 -0.79 -18.70
C LYS A 75 9.58 -1.86 -17.65
N THR A 76 10.55 -2.78 -17.63
CA THR A 76 10.64 -3.78 -16.57
C THR A 76 11.78 -3.41 -15.62
N PHE A 77 11.48 -3.33 -14.33
CA PHE A 77 12.44 -3.02 -13.27
C PHE A 77 12.79 -4.27 -12.47
N LEU A 78 14.06 -4.36 -12.08
CA LEU A 78 14.53 -5.38 -11.15
C LEU A 78 14.49 -4.82 -9.73
N LEU A 79 13.61 -5.37 -8.90
CA LEU A 79 13.36 -4.96 -7.52
C LEU A 79 14.16 -5.86 -6.57
N LYS A 80 15.28 -5.38 -6.02
CA LYS A 80 16.08 -6.15 -5.05
C LYS A 80 15.92 -5.59 -3.65
N LYS A 81 15.64 -6.46 -2.67
CA LYS A 81 15.43 -6.06 -1.26
C LYS A 81 14.43 -4.91 -1.13
N PHE A 82 13.39 -4.95 -1.96
CA PHE A 82 12.44 -3.85 -2.05
C PHE A 82 11.49 -3.90 -0.85
N PRO A 83 11.36 -2.81 -0.07
CA PRO A 83 10.55 -2.79 1.14
C PRO A 83 9.07 -2.59 0.81
N PHE A 84 8.43 -3.61 0.26
CA PHE A 84 6.99 -3.57 0.01
C PHE A 84 6.21 -3.46 1.33
N ASP A 85 5.29 -2.49 1.40
CA ASP A 85 4.35 -2.32 2.53
C ASP A 85 2.90 -2.34 2.00
N PRO A 86 2.40 -3.48 1.46
CA PRO A 86 1.00 -3.61 1.08
C PRO A 86 0.05 -3.40 2.26
N GLY A 87 -0.95 -2.55 2.04
CA GLY A 87 -2.13 -2.41 2.87
C GLY A 87 -3.29 -3.22 2.31
N VAL A 88 -3.75 -4.19 3.09
CA VAL A 88 -4.99 -4.94 2.86
C VAL A 88 -6.14 -4.22 3.55
N LYS A 89 -7.21 -3.94 2.82
CA LYS A 89 -8.46 -3.39 3.36
C LYS A 89 -9.60 -4.35 3.10
N LEU A 90 -10.38 -4.64 4.14
CA LEU A 90 -11.56 -5.48 4.05
C LEU A 90 -12.75 -4.75 4.64
N TRP A 91 -13.78 -4.56 3.84
CA TRP A 91 -15.07 -4.08 4.28
C TRP A 91 -16.02 -5.26 4.34
N ARG A 92 -16.79 -5.33 5.42
CA ARG A 92 -17.92 -6.23 5.56
C ARG A 92 -19.20 -5.42 5.45
N PHE A 93 -20.20 -5.94 4.77
CA PHE A 93 -21.54 -5.38 4.78
C PHE A 93 -22.61 -6.46 4.90
N GLU A 94 -23.75 -6.13 5.49
CA GLU A 94 -24.95 -6.99 5.48
C GLU A 94 -26.00 -6.51 4.48
N ASN A 95 -26.06 -5.18 4.32
CA ASN A 95 -26.95 -4.45 3.44
C ASN A 95 -26.29 -3.08 3.15
N ASP A 96 -26.93 -2.26 2.31
CA ASP A 96 -26.40 -0.98 1.86
C ASP A 96 -26.06 0.02 2.99
N SER A 97 -26.62 -0.15 4.20
CA SER A 97 -26.48 0.77 5.33
C SER A 97 -25.68 0.20 6.50
N THR A 98 -25.28 -1.07 6.45
CA THR A 98 -24.60 -1.74 7.57
C THR A 98 -23.22 -2.19 7.14
N TRP A 99 -22.22 -1.37 7.45
CA TRP A 99 -20.81 -1.59 7.12
C TRP A 99 -20.00 -1.77 8.39
N GLU A 100 -19.02 -2.65 8.34
CA GLU A 100 -18.09 -2.90 9.45
C GLU A 100 -16.69 -3.18 8.90
N ASN A 101 -15.68 -2.90 9.72
CA ASN A 101 -14.31 -3.26 9.47
C ASN A 101 -14.16 -4.79 9.42
N GLY A 102 -14.05 -5.31 8.20
CA GLY A 102 -13.99 -6.75 7.93
C GLY A 102 -12.78 -7.43 8.56
N LEU A 103 -11.68 -6.70 8.77
CA LEU A 103 -10.45 -7.23 9.37
C LEU A 103 -10.59 -7.49 10.88
N LEU A 104 -11.55 -6.84 11.55
CA LEU A 104 -11.78 -6.99 13.00
C LEU A 104 -12.77 -8.09 13.34
N VAL A 105 -13.65 -8.43 12.41
CA VAL A 105 -14.77 -9.34 12.64
C VAL A 105 -14.57 -10.71 12.00
N ASN A 106 -13.50 -10.91 11.24
CA ASN A 106 -13.12 -12.18 10.64
C ASN A 106 -11.76 -12.63 11.17
N ASP A 107 -11.51 -13.93 11.14
CA ASP A 107 -10.19 -14.44 11.54
C ASP A 107 -9.22 -14.30 10.37
N ILE A 108 -8.05 -13.73 10.64
CA ILE A 108 -6.96 -13.63 9.67
C ILE A 108 -5.93 -14.70 10.00
N ILE A 109 -5.67 -15.59 9.05
CA ILE A 109 -4.65 -16.62 9.17
C ILE A 109 -3.51 -16.25 8.22
N MET A 110 -2.31 -16.16 8.77
CA MET A 110 -1.10 -15.79 8.04
C MET A 110 0.09 -16.50 8.66
N ASP A 111 1.12 -16.75 7.86
CA ASP A 111 2.37 -17.30 8.38
C ASP A 111 3.09 -16.24 9.25
N THR A 112 3.69 -16.70 10.34
CA THR A 112 4.51 -15.89 11.25
C THR A 112 5.73 -15.23 10.60
N LEU A 113 6.13 -15.68 9.41
CA LEU A 113 7.21 -15.07 8.64
C LEU A 113 6.88 -13.66 8.14
N TYR A 114 5.60 -13.30 8.05
CA TYR A 114 5.17 -11.97 7.62
C TYR A 114 5.11 -11.03 8.83
N TYR A 115 5.81 -9.89 8.74
CA TYR A 115 5.56 -8.81 9.67
C TYR A 115 4.17 -8.22 9.38
N GLN A 116 3.39 -7.98 10.43
CA GLN A 116 2.04 -7.44 10.30
C GLN A 116 1.78 -6.28 11.26
N ARG A 117 1.09 -5.25 10.77
CA ARG A 117 0.61 -4.12 11.56
C ARG A 117 -0.83 -3.82 11.16
N LEU A 118 -1.74 -4.00 12.11
CA LEU A 118 -3.15 -3.65 11.90
C LEU A 118 -3.41 -2.22 12.37
N ASP A 119 -3.77 -1.36 11.44
CA ASP A 119 -4.33 -0.04 11.71
C ASP A 119 -5.86 -0.12 11.82
N LYS A 120 -6.38 0.33 12.97
CA LYS A 120 -7.80 0.28 13.35
C LYS A 120 -8.44 1.67 13.46
N ASN A 121 -7.93 2.64 12.70
CA ASN A 121 -8.38 4.02 12.79
C ASN A 121 -9.88 4.26 12.48
N ASP A 122 -10.61 3.29 11.91
CA ASP A 122 -12.00 3.44 11.49
C ASP A 122 -12.81 2.14 11.71
N ASP A 123 -14.05 2.30 12.22
CA ASP A 123 -14.98 1.21 12.54
C ASP A 123 -15.54 0.50 11.29
N TYR A 124 -15.49 1.16 10.14
CA TYR A 124 -15.93 0.68 8.84
C TYR A 124 -14.78 0.10 8.00
N VAL A 125 -13.54 0.58 8.18
CA VAL A 125 -12.38 0.08 7.43
C VAL A 125 -11.05 0.19 8.16
N GLY A 126 -10.42 -0.96 8.38
CA GLY A 126 -9.03 -1.05 8.83
C GLY A 126 -8.06 -1.22 7.67
N VAL A 127 -6.78 -1.11 7.98
CA VAL A 127 -5.71 -1.47 7.05
C VAL A 127 -4.77 -2.44 7.74
N LEU A 128 -4.69 -3.67 7.22
CA LEU A 128 -3.67 -4.62 7.61
C LEU A 128 -2.46 -4.41 6.70
N TYR A 129 -1.41 -3.85 7.27
CA TYR A 129 -0.11 -3.74 6.63
C TYR A 129 0.66 -5.04 6.82
N VAL A 130 1.26 -5.54 5.74
CA VAL A 130 2.03 -6.79 5.72
C VAL A 130 3.28 -6.59 4.89
N ASP A 131 4.37 -7.30 5.20
CA ASP A 131 5.57 -7.26 4.37
C ASP A 131 5.57 -8.41 3.36
N PHE A 132 6.06 -8.19 2.15
CA PHE A 132 6.39 -9.29 1.25
C PHE A 132 7.71 -9.94 1.68
N VAL A 133 7.79 -11.27 1.57
CA VAL A 133 9.05 -11.99 1.78
C VAL A 133 9.73 -12.26 0.45
N GLU A 134 11.01 -11.88 0.36
CA GLU A 134 11.85 -12.16 -0.80
C GLU A 134 12.58 -13.50 -0.62
N LYS A 135 12.41 -14.42 -1.58
CA LYS A 135 13.15 -15.69 -1.63
C LYS A 135 13.41 -16.09 -3.08
N GLU A 136 14.64 -16.47 -3.39
CA GLU A 136 15.00 -17.00 -4.73
C GLU A 136 14.53 -16.09 -5.89
N ASN A 137 14.81 -14.77 -5.80
CA ASN A 137 14.45 -13.76 -6.80
C ASN A 137 12.94 -13.63 -7.03
N LYS A 138 12.14 -13.90 -6.00
CA LYS A 138 10.68 -13.78 -6.01
C LYS A 138 10.20 -13.16 -4.71
N TYR A 139 9.08 -12.45 -4.80
CA TYR A 139 8.35 -11.93 -3.65
C TYR A 139 7.08 -12.76 -3.42
N PHE A 140 6.80 -13.01 -2.15
CA PHE A 140 5.66 -13.82 -1.70
C PHE A 140 4.87 -13.06 -0.64
N PHE A 141 3.55 -13.17 -0.74
CA PHE A 141 2.59 -12.78 0.28
C PHE A 141 1.39 -13.71 0.17
N GLU A 142 0.95 -14.29 1.29
CA GLU A 142 -0.23 -15.14 1.36
C GLU A 142 -0.96 -14.92 2.68
N MET A 143 -2.29 -14.89 2.61
CA MET A 143 -3.16 -14.85 3.79
C MET A 143 -4.49 -15.55 3.49
N ASP A 144 -5.12 -16.05 4.55
CA ASP A 144 -6.49 -16.52 4.54
C ASP A 144 -7.36 -15.66 5.44
N ILE A 145 -8.59 -15.42 5.02
CA ILE A 145 -9.62 -14.73 5.80
C ILE A 145 -10.76 -15.72 6.03
N VAL A 146 -10.95 -16.16 7.27
CA VAL A 146 -12.04 -17.06 7.64
C VAL A 146 -13.23 -16.24 8.09
N ILE A 147 -14.35 -16.38 7.38
CA ILE A 147 -15.55 -15.61 7.60
C ILE A 147 -16.23 -16.05 8.90
N LYS A 148 -16.39 -15.12 9.86
CA LYS A 148 -17.02 -15.40 11.16
C LYS A 148 -18.45 -14.87 11.28
N LYS A 149 -18.84 -13.98 10.36
CA LYS A 149 -20.20 -13.46 10.24
C LYS A 149 -20.62 -13.50 8.78
N LYS A 150 -21.85 -13.96 8.51
CA LYS A 150 -22.43 -13.93 7.17
C LYS A 150 -22.38 -12.51 6.63
N ALA A 151 -21.88 -12.34 5.42
CA ALA A 151 -21.61 -11.00 4.91
C ALA A 151 -21.47 -10.93 3.40
N GLY A 152 -21.79 -9.77 2.87
CA GLY A 152 -21.15 -9.25 1.67
C GLY A 152 -19.74 -8.75 2.00
N ILE A 153 -18.80 -9.00 1.11
CA ILE A 153 -17.39 -8.62 1.30
C ILE A 153 -16.93 -7.74 0.16
N PHE A 154 -16.28 -6.62 0.50
CA PHE A 154 -15.52 -5.82 -0.43
C PHE A 154 -14.05 -5.79 0.00
N PHE A 155 -13.15 -5.99 -0.97
CA PHE A 155 -11.72 -6.17 -0.73
C PHE A 155 -10.91 -5.19 -1.57
N SER A 156 -9.90 -4.60 -0.96
CA SER A 156 -8.87 -3.85 -1.67
C SER A 156 -7.49 -4.26 -1.16
N LEU A 157 -6.65 -4.71 -2.08
CA LEU A 157 -5.21 -4.82 -1.86
C LEU A 157 -4.55 -3.59 -2.48
N LYS A 158 -3.91 -2.80 -1.64
CA LYS A 158 -3.13 -1.65 -2.07
C LYS A 158 -1.67 -1.92 -1.79
N ILE A 159 -0.86 -2.05 -2.82
CA ILE A 159 0.59 -2.17 -2.65
C ILE A 159 1.13 -0.75 -2.62
N MET A 160 1.52 -0.29 -1.42
CA MET A 160 2.15 1.02 -1.27
C MET A 160 3.66 0.86 -1.40
N PHE A 161 4.21 1.75 -2.20
CA PHE A 161 5.62 2.02 -2.32
C PHE A 161 5.83 3.34 -1.59
N THR A 162 6.98 3.56 -0.98
CA THR A 162 7.28 4.81 -0.25
C THR A 162 7.17 6.07 -1.11
N ASP A 163 7.05 5.97 -2.45
CA ASP A 163 6.78 7.11 -3.34
C ASP A 163 5.67 6.86 -4.40
N ILE A 164 4.97 5.72 -4.37
CA ILE A 164 4.18 5.24 -5.52
C ILE A 164 2.92 4.46 -5.10
N ARG A 165 1.78 4.64 -5.80
CA ARG A 165 0.47 4.08 -5.39
C ARG A 165 -0.08 3.12 -6.47
N VAL A 166 -0.20 1.83 -6.15
CA VAL A 166 -0.94 0.86 -6.98
C VAL A 166 -2.18 0.36 -6.23
N THR A 167 -3.36 0.59 -6.80
CA THR A 167 -4.64 0.16 -6.25
C THR A 167 -5.26 -0.89 -7.18
N ILE A 168 -5.45 -2.12 -6.68
CA ILE A 168 -6.22 -3.14 -7.40
C ILE A 168 -7.67 -3.06 -6.91
N MET A 169 -8.57 -2.58 -7.77
CA MET A 169 -10.02 -2.59 -7.53
C MET A 169 -10.69 -3.66 -8.42
N MET A 170 -11.51 -4.53 -7.82
CA MET A 170 -12.23 -5.57 -8.56
C MET A 170 -13.41 -5.00 -9.37
N LYS A 171 -13.51 -5.46 -10.63
CA LYS A 171 -14.29 -4.87 -11.74
C LYS A 171 -15.81 -5.07 -11.70
N LYS A 172 -16.41 -5.57 -10.61
CA LYS A 172 -17.87 -5.82 -10.52
C LYS A 172 -18.63 -4.71 -9.78
N LEU A 173 -18.17 -3.46 -9.95
CA LEU A 173 -18.50 -2.34 -9.07
C LEU A 173 -19.22 -1.16 -9.74
N ASN A 174 -19.51 -1.22 -11.05
CA ASN A 174 -20.15 -0.08 -11.74
C ASN A 174 -21.61 0.15 -11.35
N HIS A 175 -22.27 -0.82 -10.70
CA HIS A 175 -23.68 -0.68 -10.30
C HIS A 175 -23.86 -0.22 -8.83
N ILE A 176 -22.88 -0.43 -7.96
CA ILE A 176 -23.00 -0.12 -6.52
C ILE A 176 -22.36 1.24 -6.19
N LEU A 177 -21.22 1.59 -6.81
CA LEU A 177 -20.58 2.89 -6.54
C LEU A 177 -21.31 4.10 -7.13
N SER A 178 -22.22 3.94 -8.09
CA SER A 178 -23.04 5.05 -8.60
C SER A 178 -24.09 5.54 -7.59
N LYS A 179 -24.22 4.88 -6.43
CA LYS A 179 -25.15 5.24 -5.36
C LYS A 179 -24.48 5.72 -4.07
N VAL A 180 -23.15 5.64 -3.96
CA VAL A 180 -22.40 6.13 -2.81
C VAL A 180 -21.71 7.42 -3.20
N ASN A 181 -22.37 8.56 -2.97
CA ASN A 181 -21.71 9.86 -2.97
C ASN A 181 -20.72 9.87 -1.81
N VAL A 182 -19.44 9.61 -2.10
CA VAL A 182 -18.35 9.95 -1.19
C VAL A 182 -18.09 11.44 -1.37
N ILE A 183 -18.48 12.22 -0.37
CA ILE A 183 -18.12 13.64 -0.20
C ILE A 183 -16.65 13.72 0.22
#